data_AF-A0A5C4TEI9-F1
#
_entry.id   AF-A0A5C4TEI9-F1
#
_cell.length_a   1.000
_cell.length_b   1.000
_cell.length_c   1.000
_cell.angle_alpha   90.00
_cell.angle_beta   90.00
_cell.angle_gamma   90.00
#
_symmetry.space_group_name_H-M   'P 1'
#
loop_
_entity.id
_entity.type
_entity.pdbx_description
1 polymer ?
#
loop_
_entity_poly.entity_id
_entity_poly.type
_entity_poly.pdbx_seq_one_letter_code
_entity_poly.pdbx_strand_id
1 'polypeptide(L)'
;MHVQIVLFDGFDLLDALAPYEVFCAAKMYSGGALSVELVTAEGARSVASGIDGLPIVASGVLDPERAGIILIPGASGEVTGDGPASVPAILRRTAETQLPLMIGQSFKRSDITVATVCGGSLVLALAGLLEERYAVTNRLGMDVLGATGAHPVAARIVDDGNLVTGGGVTSGLDVALYLVERELGPRIAHAVETLFEFERRGTVWRNRGLAPVDGPAMPVSEEEPSPFVHHDESLQSARNPGDHSRFDGDWNVAIATPVGKLSVLLSISSKDGRIIGTAKQGGEVAEFQKPVMDGNRLCWSQRVTKPMRLNLKFEVTASGNVMSGVAKAGLLPASKLAGERIAEQGR
;
A
#
# COMPACT_ATOMS: atom_id res chain seq x y z
N MET A 1 24.96 15.98 5.56
CA MET A 1 23.62 15.38 5.34
C MET A 1 23.21 14.60 6.58
N HIS A 2 21.94 14.66 7.01
CA HIS A 2 21.47 13.87 8.15
C HIS A 2 20.74 12.62 7.68
N VAL A 3 20.94 11.50 8.36
CA VAL A 3 20.23 10.24 8.12
C VAL A 3 19.49 9.86 9.40
N GLN A 4 18.16 9.82 9.31
CA GLN A 4 17.26 9.45 10.40
C GLN A 4 16.64 8.09 10.09
N ILE A 5 16.95 7.07 10.87
CA ILE A 5 16.37 5.73 10.71
C ILE A 5 15.29 5.56 11.78
N VAL A 6 14.05 5.37 11.32
CA VAL A 6 12.87 5.31 12.17
C VAL A 6 12.73 3.92 12.78
N LEU A 7 12.52 3.85 14.09
CA LEU A 7 12.15 2.63 14.82
C LEU A 7 10.71 2.73 15.34
N PHE A 8 9.98 1.62 15.29
CA PHE A 8 8.65 1.45 15.87
C PHE A 8 8.50 0.04 16.42
N ASP A 9 7.63 -0.22 17.40
CA ASP A 9 7.55 -1.56 18.00
C ASP A 9 7.14 -2.61 16.97
N GLY A 10 7.92 -3.70 16.91
CA GLY A 10 7.74 -4.76 15.91
C GLY A 10 8.44 -4.51 14.57
N PHE A 11 9.28 -3.49 14.46
CA PHE A 11 10.10 -3.27 13.26
C PHE A 11 10.98 -4.49 12.95
N ASP A 12 11.28 -4.72 11.67
CA ASP A 12 12.27 -5.71 11.28
C ASP A 12 13.68 -5.18 11.58
N LEU A 13 14.43 -5.95 12.37
CA LEU A 13 15.72 -5.53 12.88
C LEU A 13 16.72 -5.29 11.74
N LEU A 14 16.73 -6.16 10.73
CA LEU A 14 17.69 -6.09 9.64
C LEU A 14 17.35 -4.95 8.68
N ASP A 15 16.07 -4.67 8.47
CA ASP A 15 15.61 -3.53 7.65
C ASP A 15 16.12 -2.18 8.18
N ALA A 16 16.33 -2.05 9.49
CA ALA A 16 16.86 -0.84 10.11
C ALA A 16 18.39 -0.86 10.24
N LEU A 17 18.97 -1.96 10.72
CA LEU A 17 20.39 -2.02 11.04
C LEU A 17 21.30 -2.19 9.83
N ALA A 18 20.85 -2.86 8.77
CA ALA A 18 21.66 -2.97 7.55
C ALA A 18 21.92 -1.59 6.90
N PRO A 19 20.91 -0.73 6.69
CA PRO A 19 21.15 0.65 6.27
C PRO A 19 22.00 1.45 7.27
N TYR A 20 21.75 1.28 8.58
CA TYR A 20 22.50 1.97 9.63
C TYR A 20 24.01 1.73 9.50
N GLU A 21 24.42 0.47 9.33
CA GLU A 21 25.82 0.09 9.16
C GLU A 21 26.41 0.69 7.88
N VAL A 22 25.70 0.63 6.75
CA VAL A 22 26.14 1.24 5.48
C VAL A 22 26.37 2.75 5.63
N PHE A 23 25.43 3.47 6.25
CA PHE A 23 25.59 4.91 6.45
C PHE A 23 26.70 5.23 7.45
N CYS A 24 26.89 4.43 8.50
CA CYS A 24 28.02 4.59 9.42
C CYS A 24 29.37 4.40 8.72
N ALA A 25 29.50 3.40 7.84
CA ALA A 25 30.69 3.21 7.01
C ALA A 25 30.90 4.39 6.05
N ALA A 26 29.84 4.87 5.40
CA ALA A 26 29.91 6.04 4.53
C ALA A 26 30.34 7.32 5.29
N LYS A 27 29.89 7.50 6.54
CA LYS A 27 30.37 8.58 7.43
C LYS A 27 31.87 8.51 7.64
N MET A 28 32.42 7.31 7.90
CA MET A 28 33.86 7.09 8.09
C MET A 28 34.65 7.48 6.83
N TYR A 29 34.25 6.97 5.66
CA TYR A 29 34.98 7.23 4.40
C TYR A 29 34.79 8.65 3.86
N SER A 30 33.75 9.36 4.26
CA SER A 30 33.48 10.74 3.82
C SER A 30 34.03 11.81 4.75
N GLY A 31 34.78 11.44 5.80
CA GLY A 31 35.30 12.40 6.78
C GLY A 31 34.20 13.10 7.58
N GLY A 32 33.07 12.42 7.83
CA GLY A 32 31.95 12.97 8.59
C GLY A 32 30.94 13.79 7.79
N ALA A 33 30.89 13.65 6.46
CA ALA A 33 29.93 14.39 5.62
C ALA A 33 28.46 14.05 5.90
N LEU A 34 28.20 12.95 6.62
CA LEU A 34 26.87 12.59 7.11
C LEU A 34 26.87 12.24 8.61
N SER A 35 25.68 12.32 9.22
CA SER A 35 25.39 11.76 10.54
C SER A 35 24.26 10.73 10.43
N VAL A 36 24.24 9.75 11.34
CA VAL A 36 23.21 8.72 11.40
C VAL A 36 22.63 8.70 12.81
N GLU A 37 21.31 8.65 12.92
CA GLU A 37 20.60 8.55 14.20
C GLU A 37 19.43 7.58 14.10
N LEU A 38 19.16 6.88 15.20
CA LEU A 38 17.97 6.06 15.39
C LEU A 38 16.93 6.93 16.11
N VAL A 39 15.76 7.08 15.51
CA VAL A 39 14.70 7.98 16.02
C VAL A 39 13.36 7.24 16.08
N THR A 40 12.43 7.76 16.87
CA THR A 40 11.02 7.35 16.81
C THR A 40 10.13 8.56 16.54
N ALA A 41 8.84 8.33 16.27
CA ALA A 41 7.88 9.43 16.21
C ALA A 41 7.56 9.98 17.62
N GLU A 42 7.73 9.16 18.66
CA GLU A 42 7.37 9.48 20.05
C GLU A 42 8.53 10.10 20.86
N GLY A 43 9.76 10.08 20.33
CA GLY A 43 10.96 10.56 21.01
C GLY A 43 11.91 9.45 21.48
N ALA A 44 12.88 9.81 22.33
CA ALA A 44 13.90 8.89 22.78
C ALA A 44 13.30 7.76 23.64
N ARG A 45 13.52 6.50 23.24
CA ARG A 45 13.03 5.32 23.96
C ARG A 45 13.72 4.03 23.52
N SER A 46 13.56 2.99 24.32
CA SER A 46 13.83 1.60 23.89
C SER A 46 12.67 1.09 23.03
N VAL A 47 12.98 0.48 21.89
CA VAL A 47 12.02 -0.03 20.90
C VAL A 47 12.28 -1.52 20.71
N ALA A 48 11.25 -2.35 20.91
CA ALA A 48 11.37 -3.79 20.71
C ALA A 48 11.26 -4.12 19.21
N SER A 49 12.25 -4.84 18.66
CA SER A 49 12.15 -5.40 17.31
C SER A 49 11.15 -6.56 17.25
N GLY A 50 10.74 -6.94 16.03
CA GLY A 50 9.67 -7.91 15.81
C GLY A 50 9.99 -9.36 16.19
N ILE A 51 11.25 -9.79 16.04
CA ILE A 51 11.69 -11.14 16.40
C ILE A 51 12.29 -11.11 17.79
N ASP A 52 11.75 -11.94 18.70
CA ASP A 52 12.18 -12.10 20.09
C ASP A 52 12.22 -10.81 20.94
N GLY A 53 11.69 -9.69 20.41
CA GLY A 53 11.59 -8.43 21.13
C GLY A 53 12.93 -7.75 21.41
N LEU A 54 13.99 -8.02 20.64
CA LEU A 54 15.32 -7.45 20.92
C LEU A 54 15.23 -5.91 20.99
N PRO A 55 15.55 -5.28 22.13
CA PRO A 55 15.39 -3.84 22.32
C PRO A 55 16.53 -3.05 21.69
N ILE A 56 16.19 -2.03 20.89
CA ILE A 56 17.12 -1.05 20.34
C ILE A 56 16.77 0.34 20.85
N VAL A 57 17.77 1.10 21.26
CA VAL A 57 17.57 2.45 21.80
C VAL A 57 17.57 3.47 20.67
N ALA A 58 16.44 4.17 20.51
CA ALA A 58 16.35 5.39 19.71
C ALA A 58 16.71 6.60 20.58
N SER A 59 17.57 7.47 20.08
CA SER A 59 18.15 8.59 20.83
C SER A 59 17.32 9.87 20.80
N GLY A 60 16.30 9.94 19.94
CA GLY A 60 15.54 11.17 19.74
C GLY A 60 14.22 10.99 19.00
N VAL A 61 13.62 12.14 18.71
CA VAL A 61 12.40 12.26 17.90
C VAL A 61 12.78 12.50 16.44
N LEU A 62 11.99 11.93 15.51
CA LEU A 62 12.11 12.24 14.09
C LEU A 62 11.91 13.74 13.88
N ASP A 63 12.84 14.38 13.18
CA ASP A 63 12.72 15.76 12.71
C ASP A 63 12.29 15.76 11.23
N PRO A 64 11.03 16.09 10.91
CA PRO A 64 10.52 16.07 9.54
C PRO A 64 10.95 17.29 8.71
N GLU A 65 11.64 18.26 9.30
CA GLU A 65 12.15 19.45 8.63
C GLU A 65 13.66 19.38 8.34
N ARG A 66 14.35 18.39 8.93
CA ARG A 66 15.79 18.21 8.80
C ARG A 66 16.17 17.61 7.44
N ALA A 67 16.90 18.40 6.65
CA ALA A 67 17.42 17.99 5.34
C ALA A 67 18.26 16.70 5.40
N GLY A 68 18.02 15.80 4.45
CA GLY A 68 18.76 14.55 4.31
C GLY A 68 17.88 13.34 3.98
N ILE A 69 18.12 12.21 4.66
CA ILE A 69 17.44 10.94 4.41
C ILE A 69 16.64 10.54 5.65
N ILE A 70 15.40 10.13 5.44
CA ILE A 70 14.58 9.45 6.46
C ILE A 70 14.35 8.02 5.97
N LEU A 71 14.73 7.00 6.74
CA LEU A 71 14.54 5.59 6.37
C LEU A 71 13.53 4.90 7.29
N ILE A 72 12.56 4.21 6.69
CA ILE A 72 11.49 3.51 7.40
C ILE A 72 11.60 2.00 7.12
N PRO A 73 11.87 1.17 8.15
CA PRO A 73 11.95 -0.28 7.99
C PRO A 73 10.56 -0.91 7.82
N GLY A 74 10.54 -2.18 7.44
CA GLY A 74 9.35 -3.02 7.55
C GLY A 74 9.13 -3.52 8.97
N ALA A 75 8.24 -4.49 9.10
CA ALA A 75 7.93 -5.16 10.35
C ALA A 75 8.25 -6.64 10.25
N SER A 76 8.58 -7.24 11.39
CA SER A 76 8.78 -8.68 11.53
C SER A 76 7.86 -9.21 12.62
N GLY A 77 7.42 -10.45 12.50
CA GLY A 77 6.43 -11.04 13.40
C GLY A 77 5.78 -12.27 12.79
N GLU A 78 4.59 -12.62 13.28
CA GLU A 78 3.85 -13.76 12.76
C GLU A 78 3.47 -13.54 11.29
N VAL A 79 3.92 -14.46 10.42
CA VAL A 79 3.64 -14.41 8.97
C VAL A 79 2.27 -14.98 8.66
N THR A 80 1.75 -15.85 9.52
CA THR A 80 0.43 -16.48 9.43
C THR A 80 -0.40 -16.12 10.65
N GLY A 81 -1.60 -15.60 10.43
CA GLY A 81 -2.52 -15.19 11.49
C GLY A 81 -2.90 -13.72 11.42
N ASP A 82 -3.95 -13.35 12.14
CA ASP A 82 -4.52 -11.99 12.27
C ASP A 82 -4.28 -11.38 13.66
N GLY A 83 -3.43 -12.02 14.46
CA GLY A 83 -3.08 -11.59 15.81
C GLY A 83 -2.33 -10.25 15.84
N PRO A 84 -2.24 -9.62 17.03
CA PRO A 84 -1.56 -8.34 17.20
C PRO A 84 -0.05 -8.40 16.88
N ALA A 85 0.57 -9.58 16.94
CA ALA A 85 1.97 -9.80 16.58
C ALA A 85 2.18 -10.08 15.08
N SER A 86 1.11 -10.13 14.28
CA SER A 86 1.25 -10.36 12.84
C SER A 86 1.85 -9.14 12.13
N VAL A 87 2.62 -9.39 11.06
CA VAL A 87 3.23 -8.33 10.25
C VAL A 87 2.18 -7.32 9.74
N PRO A 88 1.03 -7.73 9.18
CA PRO A 88 -0.01 -6.78 8.75
C PRO A 88 -0.56 -5.92 9.90
N ALA A 89 -0.74 -6.51 11.09
CA ALA A 89 -1.25 -5.78 12.25
C ALA A 89 -0.23 -4.75 12.77
N ILE A 90 1.07 -5.09 12.78
CA ILE A 90 2.14 -4.17 13.15
C ILE A 90 2.19 -3.00 12.16
N LEU A 91 2.28 -3.28 10.86
CA LEU A 91 2.33 -2.23 9.82
C LEU A 91 1.11 -1.31 9.87
N ARG A 92 -0.09 -1.87 10.09
CA ARG A 92 -1.32 -1.08 10.25
C ARG A 92 -1.26 -0.18 11.48
N ARG A 93 -0.86 -0.71 12.64
CA ARG A 93 -0.74 0.12 13.86
C ARG A 93 0.26 1.25 13.66
N THR A 94 1.41 0.96 13.02
CA THR A 94 2.41 1.99 12.70
C THR A 94 1.83 3.06 11.77
N ALA A 95 1.03 2.69 10.77
CA ALA A 95 0.35 3.63 9.87
C ALA A 95 -0.73 4.50 10.55
N GLU A 96 -1.14 4.15 11.77
CA GLU A 96 -2.11 4.91 12.58
C GLU A 96 -1.43 5.83 13.63
N THR A 97 -0.09 5.78 13.73
CA THR A 97 0.69 6.68 14.60
C THR A 97 0.85 8.08 13.99
N GLN A 98 1.64 8.93 14.65
CA GLN A 98 2.02 10.25 14.11
C GLN A 98 3.07 10.17 13.01
N LEU A 99 3.75 9.03 12.84
CA LEU A 99 4.82 8.87 11.85
C LEU A 99 4.39 9.28 10.44
N PRO A 100 3.26 8.80 9.87
CA PRO A 100 2.87 9.22 8.51
C PRO A 100 2.59 10.72 8.39
N LEU A 101 2.12 11.38 9.45
CA LEU A 101 1.93 12.83 9.43
C LEU A 101 3.26 13.57 9.30
N MET A 102 4.29 13.12 10.04
CA MET A 102 5.65 13.68 9.97
C MET A 102 6.28 13.43 8.60
N ILE A 103 6.11 12.23 8.03
CA ILE A 103 6.60 11.91 6.68
C ILE A 103 5.86 12.73 5.62
N GLY A 104 4.56 12.94 5.76
CA GLY A 104 3.79 13.82 4.88
C GLY A 104 4.29 15.28 4.89
N GLN A 105 4.85 15.76 6.00
CA GLN A 105 5.53 17.06 6.06
C GLN A 105 6.87 17.00 5.32
N SER A 106 7.64 15.92 5.50
CA SER A 106 8.92 15.72 4.82
C SER A 106 8.80 15.73 3.29
N PHE A 107 7.75 15.13 2.73
CA PHE A 107 7.51 15.11 1.28
C PHE A 107 7.28 16.50 0.65
N LYS A 108 6.94 17.52 1.44
CA LYS A 108 6.79 18.91 0.96
C LYS A 108 8.14 19.59 0.74
N ARG A 109 9.24 18.94 1.13
CA ARG A 109 10.60 19.46 1.02
C ARG A 109 11.38 18.73 -0.05
N SER A 110 12.10 19.48 -0.87
CA SER A 110 12.93 18.92 -1.95
C SER A 110 14.31 18.45 -1.48
N ASP A 111 14.73 18.85 -0.28
CA ASP A 111 16.01 18.50 0.36
C ASP A 111 15.92 17.28 1.28
N ILE A 112 14.77 16.59 1.30
CA ILE A 112 14.55 15.36 2.05
C ILE A 112 14.21 14.23 1.09
N THR A 113 14.88 13.09 1.25
CA THR A 113 14.50 11.83 0.64
C THR A 113 13.95 10.89 1.69
N VAL A 114 12.75 10.38 1.45
CA VAL A 114 12.15 9.32 2.24
C VAL A 114 12.51 7.99 1.59
N ALA A 115 13.11 7.10 2.36
CA ALA A 115 13.48 5.76 1.96
C ALA A 115 12.69 4.72 2.75
N THR A 116 12.36 3.59 2.13
CA THR A 116 11.73 2.47 2.84
C THR A 116 12.38 1.14 2.51
N VAL A 117 12.33 0.19 3.43
CA VAL A 117 12.75 -1.19 3.22
C VAL A 117 11.59 -2.12 3.54
N CYS A 118 11.43 -3.20 2.77
CA CYS A 118 10.44 -4.25 3.02
C CYS A 118 9.01 -3.69 3.13
N GLY A 119 8.30 -4.00 4.22
CA GLY A 119 6.97 -3.49 4.53
C GLY A 119 6.91 -2.00 4.86
N GLY A 120 8.03 -1.28 4.95
CA GLY A 120 8.04 0.15 5.32
C GLY A 120 7.26 1.03 4.33
N SER A 121 7.24 0.68 3.05
CA SER A 121 6.41 1.35 2.05
C SER A 121 4.91 1.16 2.30
N LEU A 122 4.48 0.03 2.90
CA LEU A 122 3.08 -0.18 3.27
C LEU A 122 2.64 0.73 4.41
N VAL A 123 3.53 1.10 5.35
CA VAL A 123 3.22 2.09 6.40
C VAL A 123 2.77 3.41 5.75
N LEU A 124 3.50 3.86 4.73
CA LEU A 124 3.19 5.08 3.99
C LEU A 124 1.99 4.92 3.06
N ALA A 125 1.87 3.78 2.39
CA ALA A 125 0.80 3.48 1.45
C ALA A 125 -0.57 3.41 2.15
N LEU A 126 -0.65 2.75 3.31
CA LEU A 126 -1.87 2.65 4.10
C LEU A 126 -2.33 4.01 4.66
N ALA A 127 -1.40 4.93 4.87
CA ALA A 127 -1.68 6.34 5.20
C ALA A 127 -2.02 7.19 3.96
N GLY A 128 -1.98 6.61 2.75
CA GLY A 128 -2.28 7.27 1.48
C GLY A 128 -1.22 8.28 1.01
N LEU A 129 0.03 8.14 1.46
CA LEU A 129 1.13 9.01 1.05
C LEU A 129 1.79 8.57 -0.27
N LEU A 130 1.52 7.35 -0.72
CA LEU A 130 2.09 6.76 -1.93
C LEU A 130 1.11 6.69 -3.10
N GLU A 131 -0.03 7.38 -3.03
CA GLU A 131 -1.00 7.44 -4.13
C GLU A 131 -0.34 8.01 -5.40
N GLU A 132 -0.51 7.31 -6.52
CA GLU A 132 0.12 7.61 -7.82
C GLU A 132 1.66 7.59 -7.85
N ARG A 133 2.30 7.12 -6.77
CA ARG A 133 3.76 6.97 -6.70
C ARG A 133 4.19 5.59 -7.16
N TYR A 134 5.34 5.51 -7.82
CA TYR A 134 5.96 4.23 -8.11
C TYR A 134 6.72 3.74 -6.88
N ALA A 135 6.46 2.49 -6.47
CA ALA A 135 7.07 1.93 -5.27
C ALA A 135 7.19 0.41 -5.34
N VAL A 136 8.06 -0.14 -4.50
CA VAL A 136 8.14 -1.57 -4.20
C VAL A 136 7.98 -1.80 -2.70
N THR A 137 7.48 -2.98 -2.33
CA THR A 137 7.44 -3.49 -0.96
C THR A 137 7.90 -4.95 -0.93
N ASN A 138 7.83 -5.60 0.23
CA ASN A 138 8.03 -7.04 0.31
C ASN A 138 7.11 -7.76 -0.68
N ARG A 139 7.58 -8.83 -1.32
CA ARG A 139 6.80 -9.61 -2.29
C ARG A 139 5.41 -9.99 -1.76
N LEU A 140 5.29 -10.33 -0.48
CA LEU A 140 4.02 -10.68 0.17
C LEU A 140 3.03 -9.51 0.30
N GLY A 141 3.50 -8.28 0.16
CA GLY A 141 2.72 -7.05 0.31
C GLY A 141 2.40 -6.31 -1.00
N MET A 142 2.88 -6.79 -2.16
CA MET A 142 2.75 -6.07 -3.44
C MET A 142 1.28 -5.83 -3.83
N ASP A 143 0.41 -6.80 -3.56
CA ASP A 143 -1.02 -6.69 -3.86
C ASP A 143 -1.70 -5.62 -3.00
N VAL A 144 -1.33 -5.56 -1.71
CA VAL A 144 -1.78 -4.53 -0.77
C VAL A 144 -1.30 -3.16 -1.25
N LEU A 145 -0.03 -3.05 -1.64
CA LEU A 145 0.55 -1.81 -2.16
C LEU A 145 -0.26 -1.27 -3.35
N GLY A 146 -0.56 -2.11 -4.34
CA GLY A 146 -1.38 -1.71 -5.49
C GLY A 146 -2.80 -1.32 -5.12
N ALA A 147 -3.39 -1.98 -4.12
CA ALA A 147 -4.72 -1.64 -3.63
C ALA A 147 -4.80 -0.27 -2.95
N THR A 148 -3.68 0.32 -2.51
CA THR A 148 -3.64 1.67 -1.92
C THR A 148 -3.67 2.82 -2.95
N GLY A 149 -3.52 2.52 -4.25
CA GLY A 149 -3.38 3.52 -5.32
C GLY A 149 -1.92 3.86 -5.67
N ALA A 150 -0.94 3.21 -5.07
CA ALA A 150 0.44 3.23 -5.57
C ALA A 150 0.57 2.41 -6.88
N HIS A 151 1.62 2.67 -7.65
CA HIS A 151 2.02 1.91 -8.83
C HIS A 151 3.12 0.90 -8.45
N PRO A 152 2.79 -0.38 -8.18
CA PRO A 152 3.78 -1.34 -7.71
C PRO A 152 4.73 -1.74 -8.84
N VAL A 153 6.03 -1.69 -8.58
CA VAL A 153 7.06 -2.14 -9.53
C VAL A 153 7.85 -3.28 -8.90
N ALA A 154 7.90 -4.42 -9.58
CA ALA A 154 8.67 -5.59 -9.14
C ALA A 154 10.17 -5.41 -9.43
N ALA A 155 10.83 -4.51 -8.68
CA ALA A 155 12.27 -4.26 -8.74
C ALA A 155 12.94 -4.42 -7.37
N ARG A 156 14.26 -4.54 -7.32
CA ARG A 156 15.00 -4.55 -6.03
C ARG A 156 14.84 -3.21 -5.31
N ILE A 157 15.01 -2.13 -6.07
CA ILE A 157 14.89 -0.73 -5.66
C ILE A 157 14.06 0.01 -6.70
N VAL A 158 13.15 0.86 -6.24
CA VAL A 158 12.41 1.83 -7.04
C VAL A 158 12.76 3.22 -6.54
N ASP A 159 13.32 4.07 -7.40
CA ASP A 159 13.52 5.49 -7.14
C ASP A 159 12.48 6.30 -7.93
N ASP A 160 11.63 6.99 -7.17
CA ASP A 160 10.60 7.91 -7.66
C ASP A 160 10.87 9.33 -7.14
N GLY A 161 12.12 9.79 -7.25
CA GLY A 161 12.57 11.13 -6.84
C GLY A 161 12.87 11.23 -5.35
N ASN A 162 12.01 11.95 -4.60
CA ASN A 162 12.15 12.09 -3.14
C ASN A 162 11.62 10.88 -2.34
N LEU A 163 11.23 9.81 -3.05
CA LEU A 163 10.88 8.51 -2.49
C LEU A 163 11.79 7.44 -3.10
N VAL A 164 12.43 6.64 -2.25
CA VAL A 164 13.21 5.46 -2.66
C VAL A 164 12.74 4.25 -1.87
N THR A 165 12.27 3.20 -2.53
CA THR A 165 11.72 2.02 -1.84
C THR A 165 12.51 0.77 -2.22
N GLY A 166 12.79 -0.08 -1.24
CA GLY A 166 13.38 -1.41 -1.42
C GLY A 166 12.43 -2.51 -0.94
N GLY A 167 12.37 -3.63 -1.66
CA GLY A 167 11.37 -4.66 -1.40
C GLY A 167 11.78 -5.77 -0.43
N GLY A 168 12.98 -6.35 -0.57
CA GLY A 168 13.39 -7.48 0.27
C GLY A 168 13.96 -7.07 1.63
N VAL A 169 14.00 -7.98 2.60
CA VAL A 169 14.62 -7.71 3.92
C VAL A 169 16.08 -7.26 3.76
N THR A 170 16.84 -7.96 2.91
CA THR A 170 18.24 -7.60 2.62
C THR A 170 18.40 -6.41 1.67
N SER A 171 17.30 -5.86 1.13
CA SER A 171 17.38 -4.70 0.23
C SER A 171 17.81 -3.43 0.94
N GLY A 172 17.79 -3.39 2.27
CA GLY A 172 18.31 -2.26 3.05
C GLY A 172 19.78 -1.95 2.74
N LEU A 173 20.62 -2.96 2.50
CA LEU A 173 22.00 -2.76 2.05
C LEU A 173 22.05 -2.06 0.69
N ASP A 174 21.30 -2.57 -0.28
CA ASP A 174 21.28 -2.02 -1.64
C ASP A 174 20.70 -0.59 -1.66
N VAL A 175 19.61 -0.34 -0.93
CA VAL A 175 18.97 0.99 -0.81
C VAL A 175 19.94 1.99 -0.21
N ALA A 176 20.60 1.65 0.89
CA ALA A 176 21.54 2.54 1.55
C ALA A 176 22.75 2.83 0.67
N LEU A 177 23.34 1.81 0.02
CA LEU A 177 24.46 2.00 -0.90
C LEU A 177 24.09 2.84 -2.12
N TYR A 178 22.89 2.63 -2.67
CA TYR A 178 22.36 3.46 -3.74
C TYR A 178 22.22 4.93 -3.31
N LEU A 179 21.70 5.19 -2.11
CA LEU A 179 21.59 6.55 -1.59
C LEU A 179 22.96 7.16 -1.28
N VAL A 180 23.91 6.40 -0.75
CA VAL A 180 25.30 6.85 -0.57
C VAL A 180 25.92 7.24 -1.91
N GLU A 181 25.76 6.41 -2.96
CA GLU A 181 26.23 6.74 -4.30
C GLU A 181 25.57 8.02 -4.83
N ARG A 182 24.26 8.15 -4.66
CA ARG A 182 23.48 9.29 -5.16
C ARG A 182 23.88 10.61 -4.50
N GLU A 183 24.14 10.60 -3.19
CA GLU A 183 24.37 11.81 -2.40
C GLU A 183 25.86 12.15 -2.21
N LEU A 184 26.73 11.15 -2.08
CA LEU A 184 28.17 11.33 -1.83
C LEU A 184 29.06 10.90 -3.01
N GLY A 185 28.47 10.26 -4.01
CA GLY A 185 29.16 9.82 -5.21
C GLY A 185 29.69 8.38 -5.12
N PRO A 186 30.04 7.79 -6.28
CA PRO A 186 30.35 6.37 -6.40
C PRO A 186 31.64 5.94 -5.69
N ARG A 187 32.58 6.86 -5.43
CA ARG A 187 33.83 6.54 -4.73
C ARG A 187 33.59 6.14 -3.28
N ILE A 188 32.67 6.83 -2.59
CA ILE A 188 32.32 6.50 -1.21
C ILE A 188 31.52 5.20 -1.18
N ALA A 189 30.52 5.06 -2.06
CA ALA A 189 29.73 3.83 -2.16
C ALA A 189 30.62 2.60 -2.40
N HIS A 190 31.57 2.69 -3.34
CA HIS A 190 32.50 1.60 -3.65
C HIS A 190 33.42 1.24 -2.48
N ALA A 191 33.89 2.23 -1.71
CA ALA A 191 34.69 1.97 -0.51
C ALA A 191 33.88 1.21 0.56
N VAL A 192 32.60 1.54 0.72
CA VAL A 192 31.69 0.82 1.63
C VAL A 192 31.42 -0.60 1.12
N GLU A 193 31.13 -0.78 -0.17
CA GLU A 193 30.97 -2.12 -0.78
C GLU A 193 32.20 -2.99 -0.57
N THR A 194 33.39 -2.41 -0.74
CA THR A 194 34.67 -3.11 -0.55
C THR A 194 34.87 -3.50 0.92
N LEU A 195 34.57 -2.60 1.86
CA LEU A 195 34.65 -2.89 3.30
C LEU A 195 33.70 -4.02 3.70
N PHE A 196 32.50 -4.06 3.12
CA PHE A 196 31.45 -5.00 3.49
C PHE A 196 31.55 -6.32 2.72
N GLU A 197 32.46 -6.42 1.75
CA GLU A 197 32.53 -7.52 0.78
C GLU A 197 31.15 -7.80 0.15
N PHE A 198 30.42 -6.73 -0.17
CA PHE A 198 29.04 -6.80 -0.64
C PHE A 198 28.91 -6.30 -2.08
N GLU A 199 28.29 -7.12 -2.93
CA GLU A 199 27.95 -6.78 -4.30
C GLU A 199 26.46 -6.45 -4.42
N ARG A 200 26.14 -5.22 -4.83
CA ARG A 200 24.75 -4.80 -5.07
C ARG A 200 24.09 -5.64 -6.17
N ARG A 201 22.79 -5.93 -5.97
CA ARG A 201 22.00 -6.72 -6.92
C ARG A 201 20.91 -5.91 -7.60
N GLY A 202 20.86 -6.03 -8.93
CA GLY A 202 19.77 -5.53 -9.76
C GLY A 202 19.91 -4.06 -10.15
N THR A 203 19.10 -3.67 -11.13
CA THR A 203 19.01 -2.27 -11.58
C THR A 203 18.03 -1.50 -10.71
N VAL A 204 18.41 -0.29 -10.31
CA VAL A 204 17.46 0.65 -9.68
C VAL A 204 16.47 1.10 -10.73
N TRP A 205 15.20 0.75 -10.55
CA TRP A 205 14.16 1.16 -11.47
C TRP A 205 13.77 2.62 -11.24
N ARG A 206 13.55 3.36 -12.34
CA ARG A 206 13.05 4.74 -12.35
C ARG A 206 12.05 4.90 -13.48
N ASN A 207 11.02 5.74 -13.31
CA ASN A 207 10.07 6.07 -14.36
C ASN A 207 10.65 7.06 -15.39
N ARG A 208 11.73 6.68 -16.08
CA ARG A 208 12.40 7.50 -17.11
C ARG A 208 12.91 6.61 -18.25
N GLY A 209 12.92 7.16 -19.46
CA GLY A 209 13.39 6.47 -20.66
C GLY A 209 12.26 5.83 -21.46
N LEU A 210 12.61 4.96 -22.40
CA LEU A 210 11.65 4.23 -23.22
C LEU A 210 11.00 3.11 -22.42
N ALA A 211 9.69 2.91 -22.58
CA ALA A 211 9.02 1.73 -22.09
C ALA A 211 9.46 0.49 -22.91
N PRO A 212 9.57 -0.70 -22.30
CA PRO A 212 9.71 -1.94 -23.06
C PRO A 212 8.55 -2.06 -24.05
N VAL A 213 8.86 -2.32 -25.31
CA VAL A 213 7.85 -2.81 -26.26
C VAL A 213 7.52 -4.25 -25.87
N ASP A 214 6.24 -4.59 -25.82
CA ASP A 214 5.83 -5.99 -25.67
C ASP A 214 6.56 -6.80 -26.75
N GLY A 215 7.40 -7.75 -26.31
CA GLY A 215 8.02 -8.70 -27.22
C GLY A 215 6.93 -9.50 -27.95
N PRO A 216 7.27 -10.19 -29.06
CA PRO A 216 6.33 -11.14 -29.64
C PRO A 216 5.89 -12.09 -28.53
N ALA A 217 4.58 -12.17 -28.30
CA ALA A 217 4.01 -13.06 -27.31
C ALA A 217 4.63 -14.45 -27.53
N MET A 218 5.44 -14.92 -26.57
CA MET A 218 5.87 -16.31 -26.59
C MET A 218 4.58 -17.13 -26.57
N PRO A 219 4.38 -18.08 -27.50
CA PRO A 219 3.18 -18.89 -27.52
C PRO A 219 3.10 -19.61 -26.19
N VAL A 220 2.15 -19.17 -25.37
CA VAL A 220 1.76 -19.86 -24.15
C VAL A 220 1.20 -21.19 -24.65
N SER A 221 1.79 -22.31 -24.22
CA SER A 221 1.21 -23.63 -24.45
C SER A 221 -0.24 -23.58 -23.99
N GLU A 222 -1.16 -23.92 -24.88
CA GLU A 222 -2.60 -23.94 -24.65
C GLU A 222 -2.93 -24.68 -23.35
N GLU A 223 -3.16 -23.93 -22.27
CA GLU A 223 -3.93 -24.44 -21.15
C GLU A 223 -5.38 -24.54 -21.62
N GLU A 224 -5.95 -25.74 -21.46
CA GLU A 224 -7.29 -26.08 -21.92
C GLU A 224 -8.34 -25.04 -21.47
N PRO A 225 -9.29 -24.68 -22.35
CA PRO A 225 -10.30 -23.70 -22.03
C PRO A 225 -11.20 -24.19 -20.89
N SER A 226 -11.37 -23.32 -19.88
CA SER A 226 -12.36 -23.48 -18.82
C SER A 226 -13.78 -23.65 -19.42
N PRO A 227 -14.61 -24.61 -18.94
CA PRO A 227 -15.84 -25.02 -19.61
C PRO A 227 -17.03 -24.06 -19.41
N PHE A 228 -16.81 -22.78 -19.15
CA PHE A 228 -17.87 -21.82 -18.87
C PHE A 228 -17.77 -20.56 -19.73
N VAL A 229 -18.09 -20.70 -21.02
CA VAL A 229 -18.50 -19.57 -21.87
C VAL A 229 -19.78 -19.98 -22.58
N HIS A 230 -20.92 -19.64 -21.99
CA HIS A 230 -22.17 -19.56 -22.73
C HIS A 230 -22.27 -18.17 -23.35
N HIS A 231 -22.10 -18.12 -24.67
CA HIS A 231 -22.64 -17.05 -25.49
C HIS A 231 -24.16 -17.15 -25.47
N ASP A 232 -24.84 -16.08 -25.05
CA ASP A 232 -26.20 -15.81 -25.47
C ASP A 232 -26.26 -14.34 -25.91
N GLU A 233 -26.14 -14.16 -27.23
CA GLU A 233 -26.58 -12.95 -27.91
C GLU A 233 -28.11 -13.03 -28.04
N SER A 234 -28.85 -12.38 -27.15
CA SER A 234 -30.19 -11.90 -27.51
C SER A 234 -30.76 -10.90 -26.49
N LEU A 235 -31.44 -9.89 -27.05
CA LEU A 235 -32.35 -8.92 -26.40
C LEU A 235 -31.71 -7.66 -25.79
N GLN A 236 -31.31 -6.75 -26.68
CA GLN A 236 -31.44 -5.31 -26.39
C GLN A 236 -32.93 -4.97 -26.29
N SER A 237 -33.46 -4.89 -25.06
CA SER A 237 -34.73 -4.20 -24.80
C SER A 237 -34.43 -2.74 -24.47
N ALA A 238 -35.02 -1.84 -25.26
CA ALA A 238 -35.04 -0.42 -24.98
C ALA A 238 -35.69 -0.19 -23.60
N ARG A 239 -34.93 0.36 -22.64
CA ARG A 239 -35.45 0.71 -21.31
C ARG A 239 -36.27 2.00 -21.39
N ASN A 240 -37.47 1.98 -20.81
CA ASN A 240 -38.35 3.13 -20.70
C ASN A 240 -37.75 4.21 -19.77
N PRO A 241 -37.98 5.51 -20.05
CA PRO A 241 -37.61 6.59 -19.14
C PRO A 241 -38.56 6.56 -17.93
N GLY A 242 -38.09 6.02 -16.81
CA GLY A 242 -38.86 5.87 -15.57
C GLY A 242 -38.61 4.59 -14.79
N ASP A 243 -37.78 3.67 -15.31
CA ASP A 243 -37.55 2.38 -14.69
C ASP A 243 -36.59 2.50 -13.50
N HIS A 244 -37.12 2.30 -12.29
CA HIS A 244 -36.33 2.18 -11.07
C HIS A 244 -35.44 0.96 -11.17
N SER A 245 -34.14 1.14 -10.98
CA SER A 245 -33.20 0.03 -10.87
C SER A 245 -33.59 -0.84 -9.68
N ARG A 246 -33.45 -2.16 -9.82
CA ARG A 246 -33.61 -3.09 -8.69
C ARG A 246 -32.65 -2.80 -7.53
N PHE A 247 -31.61 -2.02 -7.78
CA PHE A 247 -30.67 -1.57 -6.75
C PHE A 247 -31.16 -0.33 -6.00
N ASP A 248 -32.17 0.40 -6.50
CA ASP A 248 -32.65 1.65 -5.91
C ASP A 248 -33.15 1.47 -4.47
N GLY A 249 -32.70 2.33 -3.57
CA GLY A 249 -33.04 2.31 -2.15
C GLY A 249 -31.82 2.17 -1.25
N ASP A 250 -32.11 2.06 0.04
CA ASP A 250 -31.10 1.90 1.08
C ASP A 250 -30.88 0.42 1.42
N TRP A 251 -29.62 0.03 1.57
CA TRP A 251 -29.20 -1.35 1.84
C TRP A 251 -28.26 -1.39 3.03
N ASN A 252 -28.57 -2.25 4.00
CA ASN A 252 -27.64 -2.60 5.06
C ASN A 252 -26.78 -3.78 4.59
N VAL A 253 -25.49 -3.53 4.40
CA VAL A 253 -24.55 -4.48 3.79
C VAL A 253 -23.47 -4.85 4.79
N ALA A 254 -23.16 -6.15 4.87
CA ALA A 254 -22.03 -6.70 5.60
C ALA A 254 -20.97 -7.23 4.63
N ILE A 255 -19.71 -6.81 4.82
CA ILE A 255 -18.55 -7.26 4.05
C ILE A 255 -17.65 -8.08 4.96
N ALA A 256 -17.38 -9.33 4.57
CA ALA A 256 -16.48 -10.21 5.30
C ALA A 256 -15.03 -9.88 4.96
N THR A 257 -14.32 -9.19 5.87
CA THR A 257 -12.89 -8.87 5.71
C THR A 257 -12.03 -9.78 6.59
N PRO A 258 -10.72 -9.93 6.30
CA PRO A 258 -9.82 -10.72 7.13
C PRO A 258 -9.75 -10.26 8.59
N VAL A 259 -10.10 -9.00 8.87
CA VAL A 259 -10.08 -8.39 10.22
C VAL A 259 -11.47 -8.33 10.87
N GLY A 260 -12.50 -8.94 10.26
CA GLY A 260 -13.87 -8.98 10.78
C GLY A 260 -14.94 -8.54 9.78
N LYS A 261 -16.20 -8.50 10.23
CA LYS A 261 -17.32 -8.03 9.39
C LYS A 261 -17.43 -6.50 9.46
N LEU A 262 -17.43 -5.85 8.31
CA LEU A 262 -17.71 -4.43 8.18
C LEU A 262 -19.17 -4.20 7.79
N SER A 263 -19.88 -3.37 8.56
CA SER A 263 -21.25 -2.95 8.24
C SER A 263 -21.24 -1.60 7.51
N VAL A 264 -21.93 -1.55 6.37
CA VAL A 264 -21.96 -0.41 5.45
C VAL A 264 -23.40 -0.16 4.99
N LEU A 265 -23.84 1.08 5.05
CA LEU A 265 -25.13 1.50 4.48
C LEU A 265 -24.90 1.99 3.05
N LEU A 266 -25.48 1.32 2.06
CA LEU A 266 -25.49 1.81 0.67
C LEU A 266 -26.79 2.55 0.40
N SER A 267 -26.71 3.75 -0.15
CA SER A 267 -27.86 4.48 -0.68
C SER A 267 -27.69 4.58 -2.19
N ILE A 268 -28.55 3.91 -2.95
CA ILE A 268 -28.44 3.80 -4.41
C ILE A 268 -29.68 4.41 -5.06
N SER A 269 -29.48 5.19 -6.11
CA SER A 269 -30.56 5.75 -6.91
C SER A 269 -30.20 5.73 -8.38
N SER A 270 -31.19 5.39 -9.21
CA SER A 270 -31.08 5.43 -10.65
C SER A 270 -31.98 6.52 -11.23
N LYS A 271 -31.43 7.29 -12.15
CA LYS A 271 -32.18 8.30 -12.90
C LYS A 271 -31.61 8.40 -14.31
N ASP A 272 -32.47 8.38 -15.31
CA ASP A 272 -32.12 8.52 -16.74
C ASP A 272 -31.04 7.51 -17.19
N GLY A 273 -31.13 6.27 -16.70
CA GLY A 273 -30.19 5.19 -17.03
C GLY A 273 -28.82 5.29 -16.35
N ARG A 274 -28.59 6.31 -15.50
CA ARG A 274 -27.38 6.46 -14.69
C ARG A 274 -27.65 6.02 -13.26
N ILE A 275 -26.69 5.30 -12.68
CA ILE A 275 -26.68 4.98 -11.26
C ILE A 275 -25.79 5.98 -10.54
N ILE A 276 -26.30 6.48 -9.43
CA ILE A 276 -25.54 7.17 -8.41
C ILE A 276 -25.69 6.38 -7.11
N GLY A 277 -24.65 6.38 -6.30
CA GLY A 277 -24.71 5.73 -5.00
C GLY A 277 -23.68 6.27 -4.05
N THR A 278 -23.99 6.15 -2.77
CA THR A 278 -23.06 6.43 -1.69
C THR A 278 -22.97 5.21 -0.79
N ALA A 279 -21.79 4.99 -0.20
CA ALA A 279 -21.62 4.08 0.92
C ALA A 279 -21.28 4.89 2.17
N LYS A 280 -22.02 4.66 3.24
CA LYS A 280 -21.79 5.24 4.55
C LYS A 280 -21.29 4.15 5.51
N GLN A 281 -20.14 4.41 6.13
CA GLN A 281 -19.56 3.55 7.15
C GLN A 281 -19.17 4.42 8.35
N GLY A 282 -19.85 4.21 9.48
CA GLY A 282 -19.74 5.12 10.62
C GLY A 282 -20.15 6.55 10.26
N GLY A 283 -19.22 7.51 10.41
CA GLY A 283 -19.43 8.93 10.07
C GLY A 283 -18.93 9.33 8.67
N GLU A 284 -18.30 8.43 7.91
CA GLU A 284 -17.76 8.73 6.59
C GLU A 284 -18.74 8.30 5.49
N VAL A 285 -18.86 9.15 4.46
CA VAL A 285 -19.66 8.90 3.26
C VAL A 285 -18.74 8.98 2.06
N ALA A 286 -18.75 7.97 1.20
CA ALA A 286 -17.98 7.96 -0.04
C ALA A 286 -18.88 7.61 -1.23
N GLU A 287 -18.69 8.32 -2.33
CA GLU A 287 -19.47 8.18 -3.55
C GLU A 287 -18.97 7.01 -4.42
N PHE A 288 -19.87 6.41 -5.18
CA PHE A 288 -19.52 5.40 -6.17
C PHE A 288 -18.76 6.04 -7.33
N GLN A 289 -17.56 5.52 -7.59
CA GLN A 289 -16.75 5.90 -8.74
C GLN A 289 -17.05 4.95 -9.91
N LYS A 290 -17.43 5.53 -11.05
CA LYS A 290 -17.73 4.81 -12.31
C LYS A 290 -18.72 3.64 -12.10
N PRO A 291 -19.92 3.87 -11.53
CA PRO A 291 -20.91 2.82 -11.42
C PRO A 291 -21.40 2.38 -12.82
N VAL A 292 -21.42 1.08 -13.05
CA VAL A 292 -21.88 0.44 -14.29
C VAL A 292 -22.85 -0.68 -13.94
N MET A 293 -24.00 -0.69 -14.59
CA MET A 293 -24.98 -1.76 -14.48
C MET A 293 -25.05 -2.55 -15.78
N ASP A 294 -24.90 -3.85 -15.67
CA ASP A 294 -25.00 -4.81 -16.77
C ASP A 294 -25.97 -5.94 -16.36
N GLY A 295 -27.17 -5.94 -16.95
CA GLY A 295 -28.24 -6.87 -16.59
C GLY A 295 -28.62 -6.78 -15.10
N ASN A 296 -28.30 -7.85 -14.36
CA ASN A 296 -28.53 -7.97 -12.91
C ASN A 296 -27.27 -7.71 -12.06
N ARG A 297 -26.19 -7.21 -12.66
CA ARG A 297 -24.95 -6.89 -11.97
C ARG A 297 -24.77 -5.38 -11.87
N LEU A 298 -24.34 -4.91 -10.70
CA LEU A 298 -23.88 -3.55 -10.47
C LEU A 298 -22.41 -3.60 -10.04
N CYS A 299 -21.57 -2.91 -10.79
CA CYS A 299 -20.15 -2.78 -10.51
C CYS A 299 -19.79 -1.31 -10.26
N TRP A 300 -18.97 -1.04 -9.26
CA TRP A 300 -18.41 0.30 -9.03
C TRP A 300 -17.05 0.20 -8.34
N SER A 301 -16.31 1.30 -8.35
CA SER A 301 -15.11 1.46 -7.53
C SER A 301 -15.37 2.46 -6.42
N GLN A 302 -14.68 2.32 -5.29
CA GLN A 302 -14.81 3.25 -4.19
C GLN A 302 -13.54 3.26 -3.34
N ARG A 303 -13.12 4.47 -2.95
CA ARG A 303 -12.06 4.64 -1.96
C ARG A 303 -12.65 4.51 -0.57
N VAL A 304 -12.09 3.61 0.22
CA VAL A 304 -12.38 3.46 1.64
C VAL A 304 -11.20 3.99 2.42
N THR A 305 -11.46 4.75 3.49
CA THR A 305 -10.43 5.39 4.32
C THR A 305 -10.26 4.72 5.69
N LYS A 306 -11.20 3.88 6.11
CA LYS A 306 -11.20 3.17 7.40
C LYS A 306 -11.60 1.70 7.24
N PRO A 307 -10.96 0.74 7.95
CA PRO A 307 -9.86 0.91 8.91
C PRO A 307 -8.49 1.19 8.25
N MET A 308 -8.42 1.21 6.91
CA MET A 308 -7.24 1.55 6.14
C MET A 308 -7.63 2.13 4.78
N ARG A 309 -6.73 2.92 4.16
CA ARG A 309 -6.95 3.47 2.83
C ARG A 309 -6.77 2.39 1.75
N LEU A 310 -7.87 2.04 1.09
CA LEU A 310 -7.90 1.07 -0.01
C LEU A 310 -8.86 1.53 -1.11
N ASN A 311 -8.52 1.21 -2.36
CA ASN A 311 -9.41 1.33 -3.50
C ASN A 311 -10.07 -0.03 -3.75
N LEU A 312 -11.37 -0.12 -3.46
CA LEU A 312 -12.17 -1.33 -3.62
C LEU A 312 -12.96 -1.29 -4.92
N LYS A 313 -13.01 -2.43 -5.61
CA LYS A 313 -13.96 -2.72 -6.68
C LYS A 313 -15.05 -3.62 -6.14
N PHE A 314 -16.29 -3.24 -6.38
CA PHE A 314 -17.47 -3.98 -5.97
C PHE A 314 -18.15 -4.57 -7.19
N GLU A 315 -18.68 -5.77 -7.03
CA GLU A 315 -19.56 -6.44 -7.97
C GLU A 315 -20.68 -7.10 -7.18
N VAL A 316 -21.92 -6.66 -7.40
CA VAL A 316 -23.09 -7.15 -6.65
C VAL A 316 -24.25 -7.49 -7.58
N THR A 317 -25.09 -8.40 -7.11
CA THR A 317 -26.38 -8.75 -7.68
C THR A 317 -27.46 -8.55 -6.62
N ALA A 318 -28.69 -8.28 -7.06
CA ALA A 318 -29.83 -8.15 -6.17
C ALA A 318 -30.99 -9.04 -6.63
N SER A 319 -31.62 -9.71 -5.67
CA SER A 319 -32.85 -10.48 -5.85
C SER A 319 -33.84 -10.08 -4.77
N GLY A 320 -34.87 -9.29 -5.16
CA GLY A 320 -35.82 -8.69 -4.23
C GLY A 320 -35.14 -7.76 -3.23
N ASN A 321 -35.18 -8.13 -1.95
CA ASN A 321 -34.59 -7.37 -0.83
C ASN A 321 -33.23 -7.92 -0.38
N VAL A 322 -32.65 -8.88 -1.11
CA VAL A 322 -31.35 -9.47 -0.78
C VAL A 322 -30.33 -9.07 -1.84
N MET A 323 -29.19 -8.57 -1.37
CA MET A 323 -28.01 -8.25 -2.17
C MET A 323 -26.90 -9.24 -1.83
N SER A 324 -26.20 -9.72 -2.85
CA SER A 324 -25.02 -10.56 -2.69
C SER A 324 -23.96 -10.15 -3.70
N GLY A 325 -22.69 -10.31 -3.34
CA GLY A 325 -21.60 -9.94 -4.22
C GLY A 325 -20.24 -10.08 -3.58
N VAL A 326 -19.30 -9.33 -4.12
CA VAL A 326 -17.93 -9.28 -3.64
C VAL A 326 -17.38 -7.85 -3.64
N ALA A 327 -16.45 -7.61 -2.73
CA ALA A 327 -15.58 -6.45 -2.72
C ALA A 327 -14.12 -6.92 -2.86
N LYS A 328 -13.36 -6.33 -3.78
CA LYS A 328 -11.98 -6.72 -4.07
C LYS A 328 -11.05 -5.51 -4.10
N ALA A 329 -9.89 -5.60 -3.46
CA ALA A 329 -8.85 -4.58 -3.50
C ALA A 329 -7.64 -5.10 -4.29
N GLY A 330 -7.38 -4.56 -5.48
CA GLY A 330 -6.26 -5.00 -6.32
C GLY A 330 -6.26 -6.51 -6.58
N LEU A 331 -5.15 -7.17 -6.24
CA LEU A 331 -4.94 -8.61 -6.40
C LEU A 331 -5.34 -9.42 -5.15
N LEU A 332 -5.78 -8.77 -4.06
CA LEU A 332 -6.20 -9.46 -2.85
C LEU A 332 -7.41 -10.38 -3.09
N PRO A 333 -7.58 -11.44 -2.27
CA PRO A 333 -8.77 -12.28 -2.30
C PRO A 333 -10.05 -11.44 -2.15
N ALA A 334 -11.09 -11.81 -2.90
CA ALA A 334 -12.36 -11.12 -2.85
C ALA A 334 -13.09 -11.38 -1.52
N SER A 335 -13.50 -10.30 -0.85
CA SER A 335 -14.35 -10.34 0.33
C SER A 335 -15.81 -10.55 -0.05
N LYS A 336 -16.48 -11.53 0.57
CA LYS A 336 -17.92 -11.72 0.36
C LYS A 336 -18.71 -10.54 0.91
N LEU A 337 -19.68 -10.09 0.12
CA LEU A 337 -20.62 -9.03 0.44
C LEU A 337 -22.03 -9.62 0.46
N ALA A 338 -22.78 -9.34 1.53
CA ALA A 338 -24.19 -9.69 1.64
C ALA A 338 -24.95 -8.53 2.26
N GLY A 339 -26.16 -8.23 1.80
CA GLY A 339 -26.95 -7.15 2.36
C GLY A 339 -28.45 -7.34 2.20
N GLU A 340 -29.19 -6.57 2.99
CA GLU A 340 -30.65 -6.55 3.00
C GLU A 340 -31.15 -5.12 2.78
N ARG A 341 -32.19 -4.98 1.97
CA ARG A 341 -32.83 -3.70 1.71
C ARG A 341 -33.54 -3.22 2.97
N ILE A 342 -33.31 -1.97 3.34
CA ILE A 342 -34.05 -1.32 4.41
C ILE A 342 -35.43 -0.97 3.87
N ALA A 343 -36.47 -1.54 4.49
CA ALA A 343 -37.84 -1.16 4.18
C ALA A 343 -38.03 0.32 4.48
N GLU A 344 -38.61 1.08 3.54
CA GLU A 344 -39.06 2.44 3.83
C GLU A 344 -40.03 2.38 5.02
N GLN A 345 -39.61 2.90 6.18
CA GLN A 345 -40.57 3.19 7.24
C GLN A 345 -41.49 4.26 6.69
N GLY A 346 -42.75 3.88 6.46
CA GLY A 346 -43.78 4.74 5.90
C GLY A 346 -43.79 6.11 6.56
N ARG A 347 -43.79 7.15 5.73
CA ARG A 347 -44.26 8.48 6.11
C ARG A 347 -45.74 8.44 6.49
#